data_AF-A0A7C2Q0Z6-F1
#
_entry.id   AF-A0A7C2Q0Z6-F1
#
_cell.length_a   1.000
_cell.length_b   1.000
_cell.length_c   1.000
_cell.angle_alpha   90.00
_cell.angle_beta   90.00
_cell.angle_gamma   90.00
#
_symmetry.space_group_name_H-M   'P 1'
#
loop_
_entity.id
_entity.type
_entity.pdbx_description
1 polymer ?
#
loop_
_entity_poly.entity_id
_entity_poly.type
_entity_poly.pdbx_seq_one_letter_code
_entity_poly.pdbx_strand_id
1 'polypeptide(L)'
;MRRIRVPRSSTDGYIDGVYRRFQQILEYQARLHGLNVKYVDPKNTSRICPVCGGELDPSQNGHRLRICQTCGLEEDRDVIAVKNLVKRYYEECQKYQKPLLTPSAR
;
A
#
# COMPACT_ATOMS: atom_id res chain seq x y z
N MET A 1 -9.99 17.48 5.93
CA MET A 1 -8.75 18.05 6.50
C MET A 1 -7.90 18.66 5.38
N ARG A 2 -7.09 19.68 5.71
CA ARG A 2 -6.50 20.70 4.82
C ARG A 2 -5.50 20.17 3.77
N ARG A 3 -5.42 20.91 2.65
CA ARG A 3 -4.62 20.71 1.43
C ARG A 3 -3.11 20.52 1.69
N ILE A 4 -2.49 19.62 0.93
CA ILE A 4 -1.04 19.61 0.69
C ILE A 4 -0.78 20.37 -0.63
N ARG A 5 0.10 21.39 -0.58
CA ARG A 5 0.60 22.11 -1.77
C ARG A 5 1.73 21.29 -2.40
N VAL A 6 1.70 21.07 -3.72
CA VAL A 6 2.84 20.58 -4.51
C VAL A 6 3.01 21.48 -5.75
N PRO A 7 4.17 22.10 -6.00
CA PRO A 7 4.53 22.67 -7.30
C PRO A 7 5.45 21.69 -8.07
N ARG A 8 5.58 21.67 -9.40
CA ARG A 8 4.79 22.10 -10.55
C ARG A 8 5.42 21.37 -11.75
N SER A 9 4.74 20.38 -12.33
CA SER A 9 4.87 20.09 -13.76
C SER A 9 3.47 19.94 -14.35
N SER A 10 3.26 20.47 -15.55
CA SER A 10 1.94 20.65 -16.17
C SER A 10 1.18 19.34 -16.43
N THR A 11 1.87 18.19 -16.34
CA THR A 11 1.38 16.83 -16.57
C THR A 11 0.89 16.10 -15.31
N ASP A 12 1.23 16.60 -14.11
CA ASP A 12 0.97 15.88 -12.85
C ASP A 12 -0.53 15.81 -12.50
N GLY A 13 -1.30 16.86 -12.86
CA GLY A 13 -2.74 16.89 -12.65
C GLY A 13 -3.52 15.95 -13.58
N TYR A 14 -2.98 15.64 -14.77
CA TYR A 14 -3.59 14.71 -15.70
C TYR A 14 -3.47 13.26 -15.21
N ILE A 15 -2.27 12.89 -14.75
CA ILE A 15 -1.96 11.53 -14.33
C ILE A 15 -2.71 11.16 -13.03
N ASP A 16 -2.83 12.08 -12.07
CA ASP A 16 -3.62 11.85 -10.84
C ASP A 16 -5.10 11.56 -11.14
N GLY A 17 -5.66 12.28 -12.10
CA GLY A 17 -7.02 12.05 -12.59
C GLY A 17 -7.22 10.67 -13.22
N VAL A 18 -6.21 10.14 -13.92
CA VAL A 18 -6.24 8.81 -14.55
C VAL A 18 -6.29 7.71 -13.49
N TYR A 19 -5.47 7.78 -12.45
CA TYR A 19 -5.47 6.78 -11.37
C TYR A 19 -6.80 6.75 -10.61
N ARG A 20 -7.35 7.93 -10.30
CA ARG A 20 -8.66 8.03 -9.64
C ARG A 20 -9.78 7.45 -10.51
N ARG A 21 -9.75 7.71 -11.82
CA ARG A 21 -10.73 7.16 -12.76
C ARG A 21 -10.61 5.65 -12.89
N PHE A 22 -9.38 5.12 -12.90
CA PHE A 22 -9.14 3.68 -12.91
C PHE A 22 -9.69 2.99 -11.65
N GLN A 23 -9.47 3.57 -10.47
CA GLN A 23 -10.04 3.09 -9.21
C GLN A 23 -11.57 3.04 -9.27
N GLN A 24 -12.23 4.08 -9.80
CA GLN A 24 -13.69 4.10 -9.96
C GLN A 24 -14.20 3.01 -10.90
N ILE A 25 -13.51 2.76 -12.02
CA ILE A 25 -13.86 1.68 -12.94
C ILE A 25 -13.73 0.32 -12.24
N LEU A 26 -12.64 0.11 -11.49
CA LEU A 26 -12.44 -1.11 -10.70
C LEU A 26 -13.53 -1.31 -9.66
N GLU A 27 -13.88 -0.28 -8.89
CA GLU A 27 -14.98 -0.35 -7.92
C GLU A 27 -16.31 -0.69 -8.58
N TYR A 28 -16.60 -0.06 -9.72
CA TYR A 28 -17.82 -0.31 -10.46
C TYR A 28 -17.92 -1.78 -10.91
N GLN A 29 -16.84 -2.30 -11.50
CA GLN A 29 -16.79 -3.71 -11.92
C GLN A 29 -16.85 -4.67 -10.73
N ALA A 30 -16.11 -4.39 -9.66
CA ALA A 30 -16.13 -5.20 -8.44
C ALA A 30 -17.55 -5.29 -7.86
N ARG A 31 -18.28 -4.17 -7.81
CA ARG A 31 -19.67 -4.12 -7.35
C ARG A 31 -20.62 -4.95 -8.22
N LEU A 32 -20.43 -4.96 -9.54
CA LEU A 32 -21.23 -5.79 -10.45
C LEU A 32 -21.02 -7.28 -10.19
N HIS A 33 -19.81 -7.69 -9.80
CA HIS A 33 -19.47 -9.07 -9.48
C HIS A 33 -19.63 -9.43 -7.99
N GLY A 34 -20.16 -8.52 -7.16
CA GLY A 34 -20.35 -8.75 -5.72
C GLY A 34 -19.04 -8.84 -4.91
N LEU A 35 -17.94 -8.28 -5.42
CA LEU A 35 -16.64 -8.26 -4.76
C LEU A 35 -16.51 -7.02 -3.85
N ASN A 36 -15.89 -7.20 -2.69
CA ASN A 36 -15.60 -6.12 -1.76
C ASN A 36 -14.23 -5.48 -2.07
N VAL A 37 -14.21 -4.16 -2.26
CA VAL A 37 -12.97 -3.38 -2.44
C VAL A 37 -12.66 -2.64 -1.14
N LYS A 38 -11.44 -2.79 -0.64
CA LYS A 38 -10.96 -2.07 0.55
C LYS A 38 -9.70 -1.28 0.19
N TYR A 39 -9.72 0.01 0.51
CA TYR A 39 -8.55 0.88 0.40
C TYR A 39 -7.65 0.71 1.62
N VAL A 40 -6.36 0.61 1.37
CA VAL A 40 -5.30 0.53 2.38
C VAL A 40 -4.29 1.63 2.07
N ASP A 41 -3.73 2.26 3.10
CA ASP A 41 -2.74 3.33 2.92
C ASP A 41 -1.48 2.80 2.21
N PRO A 42 -1.15 3.28 1.00
CA PRO A 42 0.03 2.83 0.26
C PRO A 42 1.32 3.54 0.69
N LYS A 43 1.26 4.50 1.62
CA LYS A 43 2.43 5.33 1.98
C LYS A 43 3.60 4.50 2.49
N ASN A 44 4.79 4.76 1.93
CA ASN A 44 6.08 4.12 2.27
C ASN A 44 6.13 2.58 2.10
N THR A 45 5.18 1.98 1.37
CA THR A 45 5.16 0.52 1.14
C THR A 45 6.33 0.01 0.30
N SER A 46 6.94 0.85 -0.54
CA SER A 46 8.03 0.47 -1.44
C SER A 46 9.44 0.63 -0.87
N ARG A 47 9.56 1.06 0.39
CA ARG A 47 10.82 1.34 1.09
C ARG A 47 11.07 0.42 2.29
N ILE A 48 10.09 -0.40 2.65
CA ILE A 48 10.14 -1.29 3.82
C ILE A 48 10.33 -2.71 3.33
N CYS A 49 11.26 -3.44 3.93
CA CYS A 49 11.45 -4.85 3.62
C CYS A 49 10.29 -5.69 4.16
N PRO A 50 9.62 -6.53 3.34
CA PRO A 50 8.49 -7.35 3.79
C PRO A 50 8.90 -8.42 4.82
N VAL A 51 10.17 -8.84 4.78
CA VAL A 51 10.73 -9.89 5.65
C VAL A 51 11.18 -9.31 7.00
N CYS A 52 12.18 -8.43 7.02
CA CYS A 52 12.77 -7.93 8.27
C CYS A 52 12.19 -6.60 8.76
N GLY A 53 11.40 -5.88 7.96
CA GLY A 53 10.89 -4.55 8.32
C GLY A 53 11.91 -3.41 8.24
N GLY A 54 13.16 -3.70 7.85
CA GLY A 54 14.20 -2.70 7.64
C GLY A 54 13.98 -1.83 6.40
N GLU A 55 14.75 -0.75 6.28
CA GLU A 55 14.72 0.11 5.09
C GLU A 55 15.40 -0.57 3.89
N LEU A 56 14.86 -0.31 2.70
CA LEU A 56 15.36 -0.83 1.44
C LEU A 56 16.10 0.26 0.66
N ASP A 57 17.33 -0.06 0.27
CA ASP A 57 18.13 0.82 -0.56
C ASP A 57 17.82 0.60 -2.04
N PRO A 58 17.91 1.65 -2.87
CA PRO A 58 17.91 1.49 -4.32
C PRO A 58 19.13 0.66 -4.75
N SER A 59 18.94 -0.26 -5.69
CA SER A 59 20.07 -0.95 -6.34
C SER A 59 20.94 0.03 -7.11
N GLN A 60 22.24 -0.27 -7.21
CA GLN A 60 23.22 0.51 -7.98
C GLN A 60 22.87 0.59 -9.47
N ASN A 61 22.10 -0.38 -9.98
CA ASN A 61 21.73 -0.48 -11.40
C ASN A 61 20.36 0.13 -11.75
N GLY A 62 19.71 0.82 -10.80
CA GLY A 62 18.51 1.62 -11.09
C GLY A 62 17.46 1.63 -9.99
N HIS A 63 16.47 2.51 -10.14
CA HIS A 63 15.45 2.75 -9.14
C HIS A 63 14.41 1.62 -8.99
N ARG A 64 14.35 0.64 -9.90
CA ARG A 64 13.33 -0.42 -9.88
C ARG A 64 13.64 -1.54 -8.89
N LEU A 65 14.91 -1.92 -8.75
CA LEU A 65 15.33 -2.96 -7.81
C LEU A 65 15.61 -2.37 -6.43
N ARG A 66 15.22 -3.10 -5.40
CA ARG A 66 15.41 -2.77 -3.99
C ARG A 66 16.22 -3.86 -3.31
N ILE A 67 17.24 -3.45 -2.58
CA ILE A 67 18.13 -4.36 -1.86
C ILE A 67 17.99 -4.09 -0.36
N CYS A 68 17.77 -5.16 0.41
CA CYS A 68 17.83 -5.09 1.86
C CYS A 68 19.21 -5.51 2.36
N GLN A 69 19.91 -4.61 3.03
CA GLN A 69 21.23 -4.91 3.60
C GLN A 69 21.16 -5.89 4.78
N THR A 70 20.02 -5.97 5.47
CA THR A 70 19.88 -6.83 6.67
C THR A 70 19.55 -8.27 6.34
N CYS A 71 18.71 -8.53 5.33
CA CYS A 71 18.26 -9.88 4.99
C CYS A 71 18.71 -10.36 3.60
N GLY A 72 19.38 -9.51 2.82
CA GLY A 72 19.86 -9.86 1.47
C GLY A 72 18.75 -9.96 0.41
N LEU A 73 17.53 -9.52 0.72
CA LEU A 73 16.42 -9.53 -0.24
C LEU A 73 16.72 -8.56 -1.39
N GLU A 74 16.70 -9.07 -2.62
CA GLU A 74 16.75 -8.28 -3.86
C GLU A 74 15.50 -8.56 -4.69
N GLU A 75 14.65 -7.56 -4.85
CA GLU A 75 13.41 -7.72 -5.61
C GLU A 75 12.91 -6.39 -6.21
N ASP A 76 11.92 -6.46 -7.09
CA ASP A 76 11.31 -5.28 -7.69
C ASP A 76 10.50 -4.47 -6.66
N ARG A 77 10.61 -3.14 -6.76
CA ARG A 77 9.92 -2.16 -5.93
C ARG A 77 8.41 -2.38 -5.89
N ASP A 78 7.79 -2.69 -7.01
CA ASP A 78 6.34 -2.85 -7.11
C ASP A 78 5.89 -4.16 -6.44
N VAL A 79 6.68 -5.23 -6.58
CA VAL A 79 6.44 -6.51 -5.89
C VAL A 79 6.52 -6.32 -4.36
N ILE A 80 7.53 -5.61 -3.89
CA ILE A 80 7.68 -5.26 -2.47
C ILE A 80 6.50 -4.42 -1.98
N ALA A 81 6.06 -3.43 -2.77
CA ALA A 81 4.93 -2.58 -2.41
C ALA A 81 3.64 -3.40 -2.24
N VAL A 82 3.37 -4.35 -3.15
CA VAL A 82 2.21 -5.25 -3.06
C VAL A 82 2.28 -6.16 -1.83
N LYS A 83 3.44 -6.79 -1.58
CA LYS A 83 3.64 -7.65 -0.39
C LYS A 83 3.33 -6.88 0.90
N ASN A 84 3.82 -5.64 1.01
CA ASN A 84 3.56 -4.79 2.16
C ASN A 84 2.10 -4.31 2.24
N LEU A 85 1.45 -4.02 1.11
CA LEU A 85 0.04 -3.63 1.08
C LEU A 85 -0.87 -4.77 1.57
N VAL A 86 -0.59 -6.00 1.13
CA VAL A 86 -1.31 -7.20 1.57
C VAL A 86 -1.10 -7.45 3.07
N LYS A 87 0.13 -7.29 3.58
CA LYS A 87 0.41 -7.38 5.01
C LYS A 87 -0.42 -6.38 5.81
N ARG A 88 -0.46 -5.10 5.39
CA ARG A 88 -1.29 -4.06 6.03
C ARG A 88 -2.78 -4.37 5.96
N TYR A 89 -3.26 -4.91 4.83
CA TYR A 89 -4.65 -5.34 4.70
C TYR A 89 -5.02 -6.36 5.79
N TYR A 90 -4.18 -7.38 5.99
CA TYR A 90 -4.41 -8.37 7.04
C TYR A 90 -4.33 -7.78 8.46
N GLU A 91 -3.35 -6.92 8.73
CA GLU A 91 -3.21 -6.23 10.02
C GLU A 91 -4.44 -5.38 10.35
N GLU A 92 -4.99 -4.68 9.36
CA GLU A 92 -6.22 -3.90 9.54
C GLU A 92 -7.44 -4.80 9.72
N CYS A 93 -7.57 -5.88 8.96
CA CYS A 93 -8.70 -6.82 9.10
C CYS A 93 -8.69 -7.51 10.48
N GLN A 94 -7.51 -7.87 11.00
CA GLN A 94 -7.38 -8.44 12.35
C GLN A 94 -7.85 -7.48 13.45
N LYS A 95 -7.70 -6.16 13.27
CA LYS A 95 -8.21 -5.17 14.24
C LYS A 95 -9.72 -5.20 14.39
N TYR A 96 -10.46 -5.53 13.33
CA TYR A 96 -11.92 -5.68 13.34
C TYR A 96 -12.38 -7.07 13.78
N GLN A 97 -11.47 -8.03 13.89
CA GLN A 97 -11.73 -9.39 14.35
C GLN A 97 -11.49 -9.57 15.85
N LYS A 98 -11.14 -8.51 16.59
CA LYS A 98 -11.06 -8.54 18.05
C LYS A 98 -12.49 -8.67 18.61
N PRO A 99 -12.88 -9.81 19.20
CA PRO A 99 -14.19 -9.92 19.81
C PRO A 99 -14.26 -9.00 21.03
N LEU A 100 -15.39 -8.32 21.21
CA LEU A 100 -15.80 -7.76 22.49
C LEU A 100 -16.01 -8.92 23.48
N LEU A 101 -14.93 -9.39 24.10
CA LEU A 101 -14.97 -10.28 25.25
C LEU A 101 -14.11 -9.65 26.35
N THR A 102 -14.58 -8.53 26.90
CA THR A 102 -14.43 -8.33 28.34
C THR A 102 -15.66 -9.00 28.95
N PRO A 103 -15.52 -10.13 29.67
CA PRO A 103 -16.60 -10.55 30.55
C PRO A 103 -16.85 -9.39 31.50
N SER A 104 -18.07 -8.89 31.54
CA SER A 104 -18.54 -8.04 32.63
C SER A 104 -18.21 -8.78 33.93
N ALA A 105 -17.19 -8.29 34.64
CA ALA A 105 -16.91 -8.73 35.99
C ALA A 105 -18.13 -8.36 36.83
N ARG A 106 -18.80 -9.38 37.36
CA ARG A 106 -19.72 -9.25 38.49
C ARG A 106 -18.90 -9.03 39.75
#